data_AF-A0A931P036-F1
#
_entry.id   AF-A0A931P036-F1
#
_cell.length_a   1.000
_cell.length_b   1.000
_cell.length_c   1.000
_cell.angle_alpha   90.00
_cell.angle_beta   90.00
_cell.angle_gamma   90.00
#
_symmetry.space_group_name_H-M   'P 1'
#
loop_
_entity.id
_entity.type
_entity.pdbx_description
1 polymer ?
#
loop_
_entity_poly.entity_id
_entity_poly.type
_entity_poly.pdbx_seq_one_letter_code
_entity_poly.pdbx_strand_id
1 'polypeptide(L)'
;MRNWLWMGLALISGQAAADSPDFGACLDRASGDAAVSQCYLDEDARQTARMDAAFTRLLDAQATRHDRQLLSEAQSAWISWRDAQCEWGRALPWGDMPDDLIAPACRMTPTEARADELENLLLFFEASATGPDYLLPDSDKRLLTSDDLAGLSLADLRIARNEIFARHGRRFSDPGLQAWFDARSWYSPRDGEPELNAIETANVALIAAEEARRD
;
A
#
# COMPACT_ATOMS: atom_id res chain seq x y z
N MET A 1 32.40 9.03 -13.61
CA MET A 1 32.79 8.96 -12.19
C MET A 1 31.57 9.41 -11.41
N ARG A 2 30.98 8.74 -10.42
CA ARG A 2 31.03 7.37 -9.91
C ARG A 2 29.81 7.28 -8.95
N ASN A 3 28.74 6.64 -9.40
CA ASN A 3 27.73 5.79 -8.74
C ASN A 3 27.57 5.76 -7.19
N TRP A 4 27.61 6.88 -6.46
CA TRP A 4 27.60 6.88 -4.97
C TRP A 4 26.48 7.72 -4.33
N LEU A 5 25.51 8.22 -5.12
CA LEU A 5 24.40 9.04 -4.60
C LEU A 5 23.20 8.24 -4.06
N TRP A 6 23.13 6.92 -4.31
CA TRP A 6 21.95 6.11 -3.97
C TRP A 6 22.10 5.21 -2.72
N MET A 7 23.27 5.15 -2.08
CA MET A 7 23.50 4.23 -0.94
C MET A 7 23.28 4.85 0.45
N GLY A 8 22.94 6.15 0.54
CA GLY A 8 22.73 6.83 1.82
C GLY A 8 21.33 6.63 2.45
N LEU A 9 20.36 6.13 1.68
CA LEU A 9 18.93 6.15 2.06
C LEU A 9 18.36 4.78 2.49
N ALA A 10 19.21 3.78 2.75
CA ALA A 10 18.75 2.40 2.99
C ALA A 10 18.99 1.88 4.42
N LEU A 11 19.01 2.75 5.43
CA LEU A 11 19.23 2.32 6.82
C LEU A 11 18.35 3.09 7.82
N ILE A 12 17.02 3.00 7.71
CA ILE A 12 16.06 2.96 8.84
C ILE A 12 14.76 2.34 8.30
N SER A 13 14.55 1.06 8.62
CA SER A 13 13.29 0.27 8.64
C SER A 13 12.34 0.23 7.41
N GLY A 14 12.02 -1.00 6.99
CA GLY A 14 10.88 -1.32 6.11
C GLY A 14 11.28 -1.58 4.66
N GLN A 15 10.62 -2.51 3.97
CA GLN A 15 10.77 -2.63 2.51
C GLN A 15 10.64 -1.24 1.87
N ALA A 16 11.48 -0.92 0.90
CA ALA A 16 11.24 0.23 0.04
C ALA A 16 9.88 -0.01 -0.64
N ALA A 17 8.88 0.76 -0.23
CA ALA A 17 7.62 0.82 -0.93
C ALA A 17 7.86 1.54 -2.28
N ALA A 18 6.98 1.28 -3.25
CA ALA A 18 7.19 1.72 -4.61
C ALA A 18 6.64 3.15 -4.75
N ASP A 19 7.55 4.12 -4.92
CA ASP A 19 7.20 5.52 -5.14
C ASP A 19 6.09 5.68 -6.20
N SER A 20 5.26 6.72 -6.04
CA SER A 20 4.17 6.96 -6.99
C SER A 20 4.68 7.18 -8.42
N PRO A 21 3.92 6.78 -9.46
CA PRO A 21 4.27 7.08 -10.85
C PRO A 21 4.44 8.58 -11.11
N ASP A 22 3.66 9.42 -10.40
CA ASP A 22 3.73 10.88 -10.46
C ASP A 22 5.06 11.41 -9.90
N PHE A 23 5.61 10.78 -8.86
CA PHE A 23 6.92 11.14 -8.33
C PHE A 23 8.03 10.88 -9.33
N GLY A 24 8.05 9.67 -9.92
CA GLY A 24 9.01 9.33 -10.99
C GLY A 24 8.93 10.30 -12.17
N ALA A 25 7.71 10.59 -12.63
CA ALA A 25 7.49 11.56 -13.70
C ALA A 25 7.85 13.01 -13.33
N CYS A 26 7.81 13.36 -12.04
CA CYS A 26 8.28 14.67 -11.55
C CYS A 26 9.80 14.75 -11.62
N LEU A 27 10.49 13.73 -11.10
CA LEU A 27 11.95 13.65 -11.10
C LEU A 27 12.53 13.68 -12.52
N ASP A 28 11.89 12.99 -13.47
CA ASP A 28 12.32 12.97 -14.88
C ASP A 28 12.28 14.36 -15.54
N ARG A 29 11.39 15.24 -15.08
CA ARG A 29 11.20 16.60 -15.62
C ARG A 29 11.92 17.67 -14.80
N ALA A 30 12.34 17.36 -13.58
CA ALA A 30 12.94 18.31 -12.67
C ALA A 30 14.28 18.83 -13.21
N SER A 31 14.48 20.14 -13.17
CA SER A 31 15.72 20.79 -13.55
C SER A 31 16.28 21.63 -12.40
N GLY A 32 17.37 21.17 -11.80
CA GLY A 32 18.02 21.82 -10.65
C GLY A 32 17.42 21.43 -9.30
N ASP A 33 18.17 21.72 -8.23
CA ASP A 33 17.90 21.20 -6.89
C ASP A 33 16.53 21.63 -6.34
N ALA A 34 16.11 22.88 -6.61
CA ALA A 34 14.81 23.37 -6.16
C ALA A 34 13.63 22.60 -6.78
N ALA A 35 13.74 22.18 -8.04
CA ALA A 35 12.70 21.40 -8.70
C ALA A 35 12.64 19.97 -8.14
N VAL A 36 13.82 19.38 -7.87
CA VAL A 36 13.91 18.06 -7.22
C VAL A 36 13.32 18.13 -5.81
N SER A 37 13.69 19.15 -5.01
CA SER A 37 13.13 19.34 -3.67
C SER A 37 11.61 19.46 -3.68
N GLN A 38 11.06 20.16 -4.68
CA GLN A 38 9.60 20.26 -4.83
C GLN A 38 8.95 18.90 -5.11
N CYS A 39 9.55 18.03 -5.94
CA CYS A 39 9.02 16.69 -6.18
C CYS A 39 8.91 15.87 -4.90
N TYR A 40 9.90 15.93 -4.01
CA TYR A 40 9.88 15.24 -2.71
C TYR A 40 8.84 15.82 -1.76
N LEU A 41 8.70 17.15 -1.72
CA LEU A 41 7.66 17.81 -0.91
C LEU A 41 6.26 17.41 -1.36
N ASP A 42 6.03 17.38 -2.68
CA ASP A 42 4.74 16.98 -3.24
C ASP A 42 4.44 15.50 -2.98
N GLU A 43 5.47 14.64 -3.01
CA GLU A 43 5.31 13.22 -2.69
C GLU A 43 5.07 12.95 -1.21
N ASP A 44 5.81 13.61 -0.30
CA ASP A 44 5.56 13.55 1.14
C ASP A 44 4.11 13.96 1.46
N ALA A 45 3.61 15.01 0.78
CA ALA A 45 2.22 15.45 0.92
C ALA A 45 1.21 14.41 0.40
N ARG A 46 1.47 13.77 -0.75
CA ARG A 46 0.62 12.70 -1.29
C ARG A 46 0.55 11.50 -0.35
N GLN A 47 1.70 11.02 0.12
CA GLN A 47 1.74 9.87 1.03
C GLN A 47 1.10 10.19 2.39
N THR A 48 1.26 11.41 2.89
CA THR A 48 0.56 11.87 4.09
C THR A 48 -0.95 11.86 3.91
N ALA A 49 -1.47 12.40 2.81
CA ALA A 49 -2.89 12.39 2.51
C ALA A 49 -3.45 10.97 2.39
N ARG A 50 -2.70 10.05 1.76
CA ARG A 50 -3.04 8.63 1.64
C ARG A 50 -3.13 7.97 3.03
N MET A 51 -2.12 8.16 3.87
CA MET A 51 -2.09 7.65 5.24
C MET A 51 -3.28 8.16 6.07
N ASP A 52 -3.56 9.46 6.04
CA ASP A 52 -4.65 10.07 6.81
C ASP A 52 -6.04 9.59 6.36
N ALA A 53 -6.21 9.39 5.05
CA ALA A 53 -7.44 8.83 4.48
C ALA A 53 -7.65 7.37 4.94
N ALA A 54 -6.61 6.53 4.87
CA ALA A 54 -6.66 5.14 5.33
C ALA A 54 -6.92 5.06 6.84
N PHE A 55 -6.27 5.90 7.65
CA PHE A 55 -6.48 5.99 9.08
C PHE A 55 -7.93 6.33 9.44
N THR A 56 -8.52 7.33 8.76
CA THR A 56 -9.91 7.74 8.99
C THR A 56 -10.88 6.62 8.68
N ARG A 57 -10.71 5.95 7.53
CA ARG A 57 -11.54 4.80 7.14
C ARG A 57 -11.42 3.64 8.13
N LEU A 58 -10.21 3.36 8.62
CA LEU A 58 -9.99 2.34 9.64
C LEU A 58 -10.69 2.68 10.95
N LEU A 59 -10.63 3.93 11.41
CA LEU A 59 -11.33 4.37 12.62
C LEU A 59 -12.84 4.18 12.50
N ASP A 60 -13.40 4.48 11.33
CA ASP A 60 -14.83 4.28 11.04
C ASP A 60 -15.20 2.80 10.99
N ALA A 61 -14.29 1.94 10.50
CA ALA A 61 -14.47 0.49 10.46
C ALA A 61 -14.35 -0.18 11.84
N GLN A 62 -13.73 0.47 12.84
CA GLN A 62 -13.59 -0.10 14.19
C GLN A 62 -14.90 -0.12 14.98
N ALA A 63 -15.30 -1.31 15.41
CA ALA A 63 -16.57 -1.55 16.10
C ALA A 63 -16.68 -0.85 17.47
N THR A 64 -15.58 -0.79 18.25
CA THR A 64 -15.63 -0.29 19.62
C THR A 64 -14.87 1.03 19.81
N ARG A 65 -15.29 1.81 20.82
CA ARG A 65 -14.55 3.01 21.25
C ARG A 65 -13.13 2.68 21.70
N HIS A 66 -12.94 1.53 22.34
CA HIS A 66 -11.64 1.10 22.84
C HIS A 66 -10.66 0.85 21.69
N ASP A 67 -11.09 0.14 20.65
CA ASP A 67 -10.24 -0.15 19.50
C ASP A 67 -9.87 1.13 18.72
N ARG A 68 -10.82 2.06 18.57
CA ARG A 68 -10.55 3.39 17.99
C ARG A 68 -9.51 4.16 18.79
N GLN A 69 -9.58 4.08 20.12
CA GLN A 69 -8.61 4.71 21.00
C GLN A 69 -7.22 4.10 20.82
N LEU A 70 -7.12 2.77 20.83
CA LEU A 70 -5.84 2.06 20.60
C LEU A 70 -5.23 2.41 19.24
N LEU A 71 -6.03 2.42 18.17
CA LEU A 71 -5.57 2.80 16.84
C LEU A 71 -5.08 4.25 16.80
N SER A 72 -5.80 5.18 17.45
CA SER A 72 -5.41 6.60 17.52
C SER A 72 -4.12 6.82 18.32
N GLU A 73 -3.95 6.11 19.43
CA GLU A 73 -2.74 6.15 20.26
C GLU A 73 -1.54 5.58 19.50
N ALA A 74 -1.72 4.44 18.81
CA ALA A 74 -0.69 3.85 17.96
C ALA A 74 -0.27 4.79 16.83
N GLN A 75 -1.23 5.40 16.13
CA GLN A 75 -0.95 6.36 15.06
C GLN A 75 -0.19 7.59 15.57
N SER A 76 -0.62 8.15 16.71
CA SER A 76 0.05 9.31 17.31
C SER A 76 1.47 8.98 17.77
N ALA A 77 1.68 7.81 18.37
CA ALA A 77 3.01 7.36 18.78
C ALA A 77 3.92 7.13 17.56
N TRP A 78 3.39 6.57 16.48
CA TRP A 78 4.13 6.37 15.23
C TRP A 78 4.54 7.71 14.60
N ILE A 79 3.64 8.70 14.52
CA ILE A 79 3.95 10.05 14.01
C ILE A 79 5.07 10.67 14.86
N SER A 80 4.95 10.59 16.19
CA SER A 80 5.96 11.13 17.10
C SER A 80 7.33 10.46 16.91
N TRP A 81 7.36 9.14 16.68
CA TRP A 81 8.61 8.44 16.38
C TRP A 81 9.19 8.90 15.04
N ARG A 82 8.39 8.93 13.96
CA ARG A 82 8.85 9.35 12.63
C ARG A 82 9.46 10.75 12.68
N ASP A 83 8.74 11.70 13.28
CA ASP A 83 9.17 13.09 13.31
C ASP A 83 10.44 13.26 14.16
N ALA A 84 10.54 12.56 15.30
CA ALA A 84 11.76 12.55 16.11
C ALA A 84 12.96 11.93 15.36
N GLN A 85 12.73 10.85 14.61
CA GLN A 85 13.77 10.20 13.81
C GLN A 85 14.25 11.09 12.66
N CYS A 86 13.34 11.78 11.98
CA CYS A 86 13.71 12.70 10.89
C CYS A 86 14.36 13.99 11.41
N GLU A 87 13.99 14.45 12.61
CA GLU A 87 14.67 15.56 13.27
C GLU A 87 16.09 15.17 13.70
N TRP A 88 16.27 13.98 14.30
CA TRP A 88 17.60 13.44 14.56
C TRP A 88 18.41 13.26 13.26
N GLY A 89 17.72 12.80 12.20
CA GLY A 89 18.28 12.68 10.86
C GLY A 89 18.96 13.97 10.42
N ARG A 90 18.31 15.14 10.53
CA ARG A 90 18.91 16.45 10.18
C ARG A 90 20.26 16.74 10.84
N ALA A 91 20.55 16.15 12.00
CA ALA A 91 21.83 16.33 12.69
C ALA A 91 22.98 15.48 12.12
N LEU A 92 22.68 14.55 11.20
CA LEU A 92 23.67 13.70 10.54
C LEU A 92 24.33 14.41 9.35
N PRO A 93 25.58 14.07 9.01
CA PRO A 93 26.28 14.67 7.87
C PRO A 93 25.83 14.01 6.54
N TRP A 94 24.72 14.48 5.96
CA TRP A 94 24.19 13.99 4.67
C TRP A 94 24.96 14.47 3.43
N GLY A 95 26.08 15.16 3.60
CA GLY A 95 26.79 15.83 2.51
C GLY A 95 26.12 17.13 2.11
N ASP A 96 26.10 17.45 0.81
CA ASP A 96 25.59 18.72 0.26
C ASP A 96 24.06 18.74 0.05
N MET A 97 23.30 17.93 0.79
CA MET A 97 21.83 17.97 0.66
C MET A 97 21.27 19.27 1.25
N PRO A 98 20.34 19.94 0.53
CA PRO A 98 19.63 21.08 1.07
C PRO A 98 18.86 20.73 2.37
N ASP A 99 18.97 21.57 3.39
CA ASP A 99 18.31 21.37 4.70
C ASP A 99 16.78 21.22 4.59
N ASP A 100 16.18 21.86 3.58
CA ASP A 100 14.75 21.81 3.27
C ASP A 100 14.32 20.47 2.63
N LEU A 101 15.26 19.68 2.10
CA LEU A 101 15.00 18.37 1.49
C LEU A 101 15.15 17.19 2.47
N ILE A 102 16.07 17.29 3.44
CA ILE A 102 16.43 16.16 4.32
C ILE A 102 15.21 15.60 5.06
N ALA A 103 14.38 16.48 5.65
CA ALA A 103 13.24 16.01 6.44
C ALA A 103 12.06 15.51 5.60
N PRO A 104 11.62 16.17 4.51
CA PRO A 104 10.62 15.60 3.61
C PRO A 104 11.04 14.24 3.03
N ALA A 105 12.27 14.12 2.55
CA ALA A 105 12.77 12.85 2.03
C ALA A 105 12.81 11.75 3.10
N CYS A 106 13.18 12.10 4.35
CA CYS A 106 13.12 11.16 5.47
C CYS A 106 11.70 10.74 5.85
N ARG A 107 10.73 11.67 5.84
CA ARG A 107 9.35 11.38 6.23
C ARG A 107 8.59 10.58 5.18
N MET A 108 8.90 10.77 3.91
CA MET A 108 8.19 10.17 2.79
C MET A 108 8.11 8.64 2.91
N THR A 109 9.25 7.95 2.95
CA THR A 109 9.32 6.48 2.99
C THR A 109 8.57 5.84 4.18
N PRO A 110 8.78 6.24 5.45
CA PRO A 110 8.01 5.66 6.54
C PRO A 110 6.52 6.00 6.43
N THR A 111 6.16 7.18 5.90
CA THR A 111 4.74 7.57 5.72
C THR A 111 4.05 6.72 4.67
N GLU A 112 4.74 6.42 3.57
CA GLU A 112 4.27 5.47 2.56
C GLU A 112 4.06 4.07 3.15
N ALA A 113 5.06 3.54 3.87
CA ALA A 113 4.96 2.23 4.51
C ALA A 113 3.82 2.17 5.54
N ARG A 114 3.56 3.27 6.25
CA ARG A 114 2.44 3.37 7.18
C ARG A 114 1.10 3.44 6.45
N ALA A 115 1.04 4.15 5.32
CA ALA A 115 -0.16 4.15 4.47
C ALA A 115 -0.48 2.73 3.98
N ASP A 116 0.51 1.99 3.49
CA ASP A 116 0.36 0.58 3.08
C ASP A 116 -0.17 -0.29 4.24
N GLU A 117 0.42 -0.15 5.43
CA GLU A 117 -0.03 -0.90 6.62
C GLU A 117 -1.49 -0.63 6.94
N LEU A 118 -1.89 0.64 6.96
CA LEU A 118 -3.26 1.05 7.29
C LEU A 118 -4.27 0.60 6.22
N GLU A 119 -3.92 0.69 4.95
CA GLU A 119 -4.77 0.18 3.86
C GLU A 119 -4.91 -1.34 3.91
N ASN A 120 -3.83 -2.06 4.23
CA ASN A 120 -3.86 -3.52 4.41
C ASN A 120 -4.70 -3.93 5.62
N LEU A 121 -4.64 -3.19 6.72
CA LEU A 121 -5.51 -3.43 7.88
C LEU A 121 -6.96 -3.12 7.53
N LEU A 122 -7.22 -2.06 6.76
CA LEU A 122 -8.57 -1.69 6.35
C LEU A 122 -9.23 -2.80 5.56
N LEU A 123 -8.49 -3.41 4.64
CA LEU A 123 -8.91 -4.60 3.90
C LEU A 123 -9.36 -5.71 4.83
N PHE A 124 -8.66 -5.95 5.95
CA PHE A 124 -9.07 -6.95 6.93
C PHE A 124 -10.36 -6.57 7.67
N PHE A 125 -10.49 -5.32 8.12
CA PHE A 125 -11.68 -4.89 8.87
C PHE A 125 -12.94 -4.84 8.00
N GLU A 126 -12.85 -4.29 6.78
CA GLU A 126 -13.95 -4.28 5.80
C GLU A 126 -14.38 -5.72 5.42
N ALA A 127 -13.41 -6.64 5.35
CA ALA A 127 -13.65 -8.06 5.10
C ALA A 127 -14.36 -8.79 6.25
N SER A 128 -14.05 -8.42 7.50
CA SER A 128 -14.59 -9.04 8.72
C SER A 128 -15.99 -8.54 9.11
N ALA A 129 -16.36 -7.34 8.65
CA ALA A 129 -17.57 -6.64 9.10
C ALA A 129 -18.88 -7.24 8.57
N THR A 130 -18.87 -7.90 7.40
CA THR A 130 -19.97 -8.68 6.77
C THR A 130 -19.69 -8.88 5.27
N GLY A 131 -18.42 -9.09 4.88
CA GLY A 131 -18.09 -9.28 3.47
C GLY A 131 -18.73 -10.56 2.91
N PRO A 132 -19.22 -10.57 1.65
CA PRO A 132 -19.63 -11.80 1.00
C PRO A 132 -18.45 -12.79 1.02
N ASP A 133 -18.73 -14.09 1.17
CA ASP A 133 -17.70 -15.14 1.19
C ASP A 133 -16.74 -15.03 -0.02
N TYR A 134 -17.25 -14.52 -1.14
CA TYR A 134 -16.50 -14.18 -2.35
C TYR A 134 -16.85 -12.75 -2.80
N LEU A 135 -15.87 -11.98 -3.25
CA LEU A 135 -16.10 -10.69 -3.93
C LEU A 135 -16.62 -10.91 -5.35
N LEU A 136 -16.05 -11.89 -6.06
CA LEU A 136 -16.43 -12.24 -7.43
C LEU A 136 -16.70 -13.75 -7.52
N PRO A 137 -17.88 -14.22 -7.08
CA PRO A 137 -18.18 -15.65 -6.89
C PRO A 137 -18.00 -16.50 -8.16
N ASP A 138 -18.22 -15.92 -9.34
CA ASP A 138 -18.16 -16.60 -10.64
C ASP A 138 -16.88 -16.30 -11.44
N SER A 139 -15.87 -15.70 -10.81
CA SER A 139 -14.58 -15.37 -11.46
C SER A 139 -13.80 -16.60 -11.94
N ASP A 140 -14.14 -17.79 -11.45
CA ASP A 140 -13.60 -19.09 -11.89
C ASP A 140 -14.40 -19.72 -13.05
N LYS A 141 -15.62 -19.24 -13.33
CA LYS A 141 -16.60 -19.87 -14.22
C LYS A 141 -16.96 -19.06 -15.46
N ARG A 142 -16.93 -17.72 -15.39
CA ARG A 142 -17.26 -16.85 -16.51
C ARG A 142 -16.26 -15.71 -16.66
N LEU A 143 -16.20 -15.16 -17.87
CA LEU A 143 -15.48 -13.91 -18.10
C LEU A 143 -16.20 -12.76 -17.39
N LEU A 144 -15.40 -11.93 -16.72
CA LEU A 144 -15.82 -10.68 -16.12
C LEU A 144 -15.82 -9.56 -17.17
N THR A 145 -16.52 -8.50 -16.85
CA THR A 145 -16.62 -7.27 -17.63
C THR A 145 -16.24 -6.08 -16.77
N SER A 146 -15.97 -4.92 -17.39
CA SER A 146 -15.71 -3.69 -16.63
C SER A 146 -16.87 -3.30 -15.71
N ASP A 147 -18.10 -3.63 -16.08
CA ASP A 147 -19.28 -3.38 -15.25
C ASP A 147 -19.28 -4.21 -13.97
N ASP A 148 -18.76 -5.45 -14.01
CA ASP A 148 -18.58 -6.30 -12.83
C ASP A 148 -17.58 -5.70 -11.82
N LEU A 149 -16.69 -4.80 -12.30
CA LEU A 149 -15.63 -4.17 -11.50
C LEU A 149 -15.95 -2.72 -11.10
N ALA A 150 -17.03 -2.13 -11.63
CA ALA A 150 -17.31 -0.70 -11.51
C ALA A 150 -17.60 -0.27 -10.06
N GLY A 151 -18.17 -1.17 -9.24
CA GLY A 151 -18.50 -0.89 -7.83
C GLY A 151 -17.40 -1.25 -6.84
N LEU A 152 -16.31 -1.87 -7.28
CA LEU A 152 -15.21 -2.29 -6.41
C LEU A 152 -14.22 -1.15 -6.19
N SER A 153 -13.67 -0.99 -4.98
CA SER A 153 -12.54 -0.08 -4.74
C SER A 153 -11.23 -0.65 -5.29
N LEU A 154 -10.15 0.15 -5.36
CA LEU A 154 -8.80 -0.35 -5.69
C LEU A 154 -8.39 -1.52 -4.79
N ALA A 155 -8.70 -1.39 -3.50
CA ALA A 155 -8.41 -2.41 -2.51
C ALA A 155 -9.23 -3.69 -2.76
N ASP A 156 -10.52 -3.57 -3.10
CA ASP A 156 -11.36 -4.71 -3.47
C ASP A 156 -10.88 -5.39 -4.76
N LEU A 157 -10.39 -4.63 -5.74
CA LEU A 157 -9.82 -5.19 -6.97
C LEU A 157 -8.58 -6.04 -6.64
N ARG A 158 -7.70 -5.55 -5.76
CA ARG A 158 -6.53 -6.31 -5.29
C ARG A 158 -6.94 -7.61 -4.61
N ILE A 159 -7.96 -7.59 -3.75
CA ILE A 159 -8.49 -8.80 -3.12
C ILE A 159 -9.11 -9.73 -4.16
N ALA A 160 -9.98 -9.23 -5.04
CA ALA A 160 -10.68 -10.01 -6.05
C ALA A 160 -9.72 -10.70 -7.03
N ARG A 161 -8.63 -10.03 -7.43
CA ARG A 161 -7.56 -10.63 -8.22
C ARG A 161 -6.91 -11.79 -7.48
N ASN A 162 -6.58 -11.59 -6.21
CA ASN A 162 -5.93 -12.62 -5.38
C ASN A 162 -6.89 -13.75 -4.98
N GLU A 163 -8.20 -13.52 -4.94
CA GLU A 163 -9.22 -14.52 -4.66
C GLU A 163 -9.16 -15.70 -5.64
N ILE A 164 -8.94 -15.41 -6.92
CA ILE A 164 -8.80 -16.42 -7.97
C ILE A 164 -7.64 -17.38 -7.63
N PHE A 165 -6.51 -16.85 -7.16
CA PHE A 165 -5.39 -17.69 -6.72
C PHE A 165 -5.66 -18.39 -5.38
N ALA A 166 -6.33 -17.72 -4.45
CA ALA A 166 -6.66 -18.26 -3.13
C ALA A 166 -7.59 -19.48 -3.22
N ARG A 167 -8.51 -19.50 -4.19
CA ARG A 167 -9.37 -20.67 -4.47
C ARG A 167 -8.58 -21.94 -4.79
N HIS A 168 -7.38 -21.77 -5.35
CA HIS A 168 -6.43 -22.85 -5.60
C HIS A 168 -5.45 -23.12 -4.44
N GLY A 169 -5.57 -22.37 -3.34
CA GLY A 169 -4.76 -22.53 -2.14
C GLY A 169 -3.44 -21.77 -2.14
N ARG A 170 -3.27 -20.76 -3.02
CA ARG A 170 -2.03 -19.96 -3.04
C ARG A 170 -1.79 -19.30 -1.69
N ARG A 171 -0.59 -19.46 -1.14
CA ARG A 171 -0.10 -18.72 0.03
C ARG A 171 0.36 -17.32 -0.38
N PHE A 172 0.14 -16.34 0.49
CA PHE A 172 0.51 -14.95 0.23
C PHE A 172 1.65 -14.52 1.16
N SER A 173 2.68 -13.87 0.60
CA SER A 173 3.77 -13.26 1.38
C SER A 173 3.35 -11.94 2.01
N ASP A 174 2.37 -11.26 1.41
CA ASP A 174 1.74 -10.08 1.98
C ASP A 174 0.90 -10.49 3.21
N PRO A 175 1.22 -9.99 4.42
CA PRO A 175 0.52 -10.40 5.63
C PRO A 175 -0.97 -10.03 5.64
N GLY A 176 -1.35 -8.92 4.99
CA GLY A 176 -2.74 -8.48 4.88
C GLY A 176 -3.57 -9.43 4.03
N LEU A 177 -3.07 -9.79 2.84
CA LEU A 177 -3.70 -10.79 1.97
C LEU A 177 -3.80 -12.15 2.66
N GLN A 178 -2.72 -12.59 3.30
CA GLN A 178 -2.70 -13.88 3.99
C GLN A 178 -3.76 -13.92 5.11
N ALA A 179 -3.81 -12.88 5.95
CA ALA A 179 -4.82 -12.77 7.02
C ALA A 179 -6.25 -12.68 6.47
N TRP A 180 -6.47 -11.99 5.35
CA TRP A 180 -7.78 -11.88 4.70
C TRP A 180 -8.32 -13.25 4.28
N PHE A 181 -7.49 -14.06 3.60
CA PHE A 181 -7.91 -15.39 3.13
C PHE A 181 -7.97 -16.41 4.26
N ASP A 182 -7.09 -16.33 5.27
CA ASP A 182 -7.16 -17.19 6.47
C ASP A 182 -8.48 -17.03 7.25
N ALA A 183 -9.14 -15.87 7.13
CA ALA A 183 -10.46 -15.64 7.71
C ALA A 183 -11.61 -16.28 6.91
N ARG A 184 -11.37 -16.88 5.74
CA ARG A 184 -12.39 -17.48 4.88
C ARG A 184 -12.50 -18.99 5.10
N SER A 185 -13.72 -19.46 5.31
CA SER A 185 -13.99 -20.87 5.59
C SER A 185 -13.63 -21.82 4.43
N TRP A 186 -13.64 -21.31 3.20
CA TRP A 186 -13.33 -22.06 1.98
C TRP A 186 -11.84 -22.07 1.62
N TYR A 187 -11.03 -21.21 2.24
CA TYR A 187 -9.61 -21.10 1.91
C TYR A 187 -8.82 -22.23 2.57
N SER A 188 -8.00 -22.91 1.76
CA SER A 188 -7.15 -24.00 2.22
C SER A 188 -5.75 -23.85 1.59
N PRO A 189 -4.76 -23.33 2.34
CA PRO A 189 -3.44 -23.06 1.80
C PRO A 189 -2.70 -24.35 1.43
N ARG A 190 -2.09 -24.35 0.25
CA ARG A 190 -1.33 -25.46 -0.35
C ARG A 190 0.05 -24.98 -0.78
N ASP A 191 0.98 -25.91 -0.93
CA ASP A 191 2.32 -25.60 -1.42
C ASP A 191 2.36 -25.60 -2.96
N GLY A 192 3.11 -24.67 -3.53
CA GLY A 192 3.23 -24.48 -4.98
C GLY A 192 2.42 -23.29 -5.51
N GLU A 193 2.79 -22.81 -6.70
CA GLU A 193 2.01 -21.80 -7.42
C GLU A 193 0.90 -22.49 -8.21
N PRO A 194 -0.35 -22.01 -8.12
CA PRO A 194 -1.46 -22.66 -8.80
C PRO A 194 -1.46 -22.38 -10.31
N GLU A 195 -1.87 -23.39 -11.09
CA GLU A 195 -2.16 -23.20 -12.50
C GLU A 195 -3.59 -22.69 -12.66
N LEU A 196 -3.73 -21.53 -13.30
CA LEU A 196 -5.03 -20.95 -13.61
C LEU A 196 -5.56 -21.46 -14.94
N ASN A 197 -6.88 -21.59 -15.04
CA ASN A 197 -7.53 -21.87 -16.32
C ASN A 197 -7.60 -20.61 -17.20
N ALA A 198 -8.08 -20.76 -18.45
CA ALA A 198 -8.14 -19.66 -19.41
C ALA A 198 -9.07 -18.50 -18.99
N ILE A 199 -10.19 -18.82 -18.32
CA ILE A 199 -11.15 -17.82 -17.81
C ILE A 199 -10.51 -17.05 -16.65
N GLU A 200 -9.93 -17.75 -15.69
CA GLU A 200 -9.24 -17.17 -14.54
C GLU A 200 -8.07 -16.27 -14.97
N THR A 201 -7.27 -16.73 -15.93
CA THR A 201 -6.15 -15.95 -16.49
C THR A 201 -6.65 -14.66 -17.13
N ALA A 202 -7.72 -14.72 -17.92
CA ALA A 202 -8.31 -13.54 -18.55
C ALA A 202 -8.90 -12.57 -17.51
N ASN A 203 -9.55 -13.09 -16.48
CA ASN A 203 -10.14 -12.29 -15.41
C ASN A 203 -9.08 -11.60 -14.54
N VAL A 204 -8.00 -12.30 -14.18
CA VAL A 204 -6.86 -11.70 -13.48
C VAL A 204 -6.27 -10.54 -14.29
N ALA A 205 -6.11 -10.72 -15.60
CA ALA A 205 -5.59 -9.67 -16.48
C ALA A 205 -6.53 -8.46 -16.56
N LEU A 206 -7.85 -8.69 -16.63
CA LEU A 206 -8.84 -7.61 -16.63
C LEU A 206 -8.80 -6.79 -15.33
N ILE A 207 -8.76 -7.48 -14.18
CA ILE A 207 -8.71 -6.82 -12.87
C ILE A 207 -7.42 -6.03 -12.71
N ALA A 208 -6.28 -6.61 -13.09
CA ALA A 208 -4.98 -5.93 -13.06
C ALA A 208 -4.92 -4.68 -13.96
N ALA A 209 -5.54 -4.74 -15.13
CA ALA A 209 -5.65 -3.57 -16.00
C ALA A 209 -6.51 -2.46 -15.39
N GLU A 210 -7.59 -2.82 -14.68
CA GLU A 210 -8.45 -1.86 -14.00
C GLU A 210 -7.79 -1.25 -12.75
N GLU A 211 -6.99 -2.02 -12.01
CA GLU A 211 -6.13 -1.51 -10.94
C GLU A 211 -5.16 -0.46 -11.48
N ALA A 212 -4.39 -0.80 -12.52
CA ALA A 212 -3.43 0.11 -13.15
C ALA A 212 -4.05 1.35 -13.80
N ARG A 213 -5.35 1.32 -14.10
CA ARG A 213 -6.11 2.48 -14.63
C ARG A 213 -6.55 3.43 -13.52
N ARG A 214 -6.60 2.97 -12.27
CA ARG A 214 -7.10 3.71 -11.11
C ARG A 214 -5.99 4.12 -10.13
N ASP A 215 -4.84 3.45 -10.17
CA ASP A 215 -3.57 3.89 -9.58
C ASP A 215 -3.01 5.13 -10.31
#